data_AF-A0A970KN62-F1
#
_entry.id   AF-A0A970KN62-F1
#
_cell.length_a   1.000
_cell.length_b   1.000
_cell.length_c   1.000
_cell.angle_alpha   90.00
_cell.angle_beta   90.00
_cell.angle_gamma   90.00
#
_symmetry.space_group_name_H-M   'P 1'
#
loop_
_entity.id
_entity.type
_entity.pdbx_description
1 polymer ?
#
loop_
_entity_poly.entity_id
_entity_poly.type
_entity_poly.pdbx_seq_one_letter_code
_entity_poly.pdbx_strand_id
1 'polypeptide(L)'
;MINKEAGYSGVVIVGEPTYYPKVGFVTCDKFGITDSEGRNFDAFMCLPLDEEVFCSVRGKYVERSVYREYDKDEEEIKQMELEFPSYRKIKIKDGFFMILDNSCKTKQ
;
A
#
# COMPACT_ATOMS: atom_id res chain seq x y z
N MET A 1 -15.43 -7.36 -1.37
CA MET A 1 -14.98 -6.02 -0.96
C MET A 1 -14.29 -6.16 0.38
N ILE A 2 -13.08 -5.62 0.54
CA ILE A 2 -12.28 -5.77 1.77
C ILE A 2 -12.98 -5.00 2.93
N ASN A 3 -13.36 -5.74 3.97
CA ASN A 3 -13.44 -5.33 5.38
C ASN A 3 -14.59 -4.46 5.94
N LYS A 4 -15.84 -4.56 5.46
CA LYS A 4 -16.98 -4.13 6.31
C LYS A 4 -17.31 -5.18 7.39
N GLU A 5 -17.18 -6.47 7.06
CA GLU A 5 -17.52 -7.59 7.95
C GLU A 5 -16.54 -7.77 9.12
N ALA A 6 -15.30 -7.29 8.98
CA ALA A 6 -14.29 -7.37 10.04
C ALA A 6 -14.36 -6.22 11.06
N GLY A 7 -15.32 -5.29 10.92
CA GLY A 7 -15.56 -4.21 11.88
C GLY A 7 -14.60 -3.02 11.81
N TYR A 8 -13.85 -2.87 10.72
CA TYR A 8 -12.98 -1.71 10.53
C TYR A 8 -13.78 -0.50 9.98
N SER A 9 -13.52 0.69 10.52
CA SER A 9 -14.18 1.93 10.08
C SER A 9 -13.61 2.50 8.79
N GLY A 10 -12.35 2.20 8.46
CA GLY A 10 -11.69 2.69 7.25
C GLY A 10 -10.28 2.13 7.07
N VAL A 11 -9.65 2.54 5.98
CA VAL A 11 -8.29 2.17 5.60
C VAL A 11 -7.43 3.42 5.51
N VAL A 12 -6.20 3.36 6.00
CA VAL A 12 -5.19 4.42 5.86
C VAL A 12 -3.97 3.83 5.15
N ILE A 13 -3.43 4.54 4.15
CA ILE A 13 -2.27 4.13 3.36
C ILE A 13 -1.34 5.29 3.07
N VAL A 14 -0.09 4.96 2.77
CA VAL A 14 0.83 5.84 2.04
C VAL A 14 0.91 5.31 0.60
N GLY A 15 0.32 6.03 -0.36
CA GLY A 15 0.12 5.57 -1.73
C GLY A 15 0.48 6.61 -2.79
N GLU A 16 0.33 6.26 -4.06
CA GLU A 16 0.60 7.20 -5.15
C GLU A 16 -0.50 8.29 -5.23
N PRO A 17 -0.14 9.60 -5.18
CA PRO A 17 -1.05 10.74 -5.14
C PRO A 17 -2.11 10.85 -6.25
N THR A 18 -1.81 10.37 -7.45
CA THR A 18 -2.63 10.49 -8.65
C THR A 18 -3.44 9.24 -9.01
N TYR A 19 -3.11 8.09 -8.40
CA TYR A 19 -3.72 6.79 -8.67
C TYR A 19 -4.85 6.49 -7.70
N TYR A 20 -4.58 6.53 -6.39
CA TYR A 20 -5.55 6.12 -5.38
C TYR A 20 -6.81 7.01 -5.28
N PRO A 21 -6.78 8.31 -5.63
CA PRO A 21 -8.01 9.09 -5.72
C PRO A 21 -9.00 8.54 -6.75
N LYS A 22 -8.53 7.84 -7.79
CA LYS A 22 -9.39 7.20 -8.80
C LYS A 22 -10.25 6.07 -8.22
N VAL A 23 -9.85 5.52 -7.07
CA VAL A 23 -10.56 4.43 -6.37
C VAL A 23 -11.13 4.89 -5.02
N GLY A 24 -11.33 6.19 -4.84
CA GLY A 24 -12.08 6.76 -3.71
C GLY A 24 -11.25 7.13 -2.49
N PHE A 25 -9.92 6.99 -2.53
CA PHE A 25 -9.07 7.48 -1.46
C PHE A 25 -9.00 9.00 -1.48
N VAL A 26 -8.90 9.60 -0.30
CA VAL A 26 -8.70 11.03 -0.12
C VAL A 26 -7.61 11.27 0.92
N THR A 27 -7.03 12.47 0.94
CA THR A 27 -6.01 12.82 1.94
C THR A 27 -6.56 12.76 3.37
N CYS A 28 -5.73 12.30 4.30
CA CYS A 28 -6.11 12.05 5.70
C CYS A 28 -6.50 13.31 6.49
N ASP A 29 -6.00 14.49 6.10
CA ASP A 29 -6.35 15.78 6.71
C ASP A 29 -7.83 16.11 6.62
N LYS A 30 -8.55 15.64 5.59
CA LYS A 30 -10.01 15.80 5.49
C LYS A 30 -10.74 15.23 6.71
N PHE A 31 -10.13 14.25 7.36
CA PHE A 31 -10.61 13.61 8.56
C PHE A 31 -9.76 13.97 9.78
N GLY A 32 -8.99 15.06 9.77
CA GLY A 32 -8.16 15.46 10.93
C GLY A 32 -7.21 14.36 11.41
N ILE A 33 -6.75 13.50 10.50
CA ILE A 33 -5.75 12.47 10.75
C ILE A 33 -4.42 12.98 10.21
N THR A 34 -3.38 12.88 11.04
CA THR A 34 -2.01 13.32 10.74
C THR A 34 -1.04 12.16 10.92
N ASP A 35 0.19 12.28 10.41
CA ASP A 35 1.25 11.34 10.73
C ASP A 35 1.68 11.44 12.21
N SER A 36 2.63 10.62 12.64
CA SER A 36 3.13 10.65 14.02
C SER A 36 3.72 12.01 14.44
N GLU A 37 4.19 12.80 13.47
CA GLU A 37 4.77 14.14 13.67
C GLU A 37 3.73 15.26 13.53
N GLY A 38 2.47 14.95 13.19
CA GLY A 38 1.43 15.96 12.99
C GLY A 38 1.40 16.56 11.59
N ARG A 39 2.08 15.94 10.62
CA ARG A 39 2.15 16.37 9.22
C ARG A 39 1.10 15.66 8.37
N ASN A 40 0.83 16.23 7.20
CA ASN A 40 0.10 15.59 6.12
C ASN A 40 0.82 15.85 4.79
N PHE A 41 0.71 14.91 3.85
CA PHE A 41 1.32 14.97 2.52
C PHE A 41 0.45 14.21 1.52
N ASP A 42 0.57 14.52 0.22
CA ASP A 42 -0.38 14.05 -0.80
C ASP A 42 -0.52 12.52 -0.89
N ALA A 43 0.56 11.80 -0.57
CA ALA A 43 0.58 10.34 -0.56
C ALA A 43 -0.10 9.74 0.69
N PHE A 44 -0.34 10.52 1.75
CA PHE A 44 -0.99 10.06 2.98
C PHE A 44 -2.51 10.13 2.85
N MET A 45 -3.12 8.98 2.62
CA MET A 45 -4.52 8.87 2.22
C MET A 45 -5.33 7.91 3.07
N CYS A 46 -6.64 8.12 3.10
CA CYS A 46 -7.61 7.24 3.72
C CYS A 46 -8.82 6.96 2.83
N LEU A 47 -9.43 5.81 3.06
CA LEU A 47 -10.71 5.39 2.49
C LEU A 47 -11.66 5.00 3.64
N PRO A 48 -12.70 5.81 3.91
CA PRO A 48 -13.78 5.42 4.82
C PRO A 48 -14.50 4.18 4.30
N LEU A 49 -14.64 3.15 5.13
CA LEU A 49 -15.49 1.98 4.83
C LEU A 49 -16.91 2.17 5.41
N ASP A 50 -17.00 2.95 6.49
CA ASP A 50 -18.23 3.46 7.06
C ASP A 50 -18.03 4.94 7.39
N GLU A 51 -18.64 5.83 6.61
CA GLU A 51 -18.41 7.28 6.73
C GLU A 51 -18.85 7.83 8.09
N GLU A 52 -19.95 7.33 8.66
CA GLU A 52 -20.47 7.79 9.95
C GLU A 52 -19.48 7.47 11.08
N VAL A 53 -18.98 6.23 11.11
CA VAL A 53 -18.01 5.81 12.11
C VAL A 53 -16.65 6.46 11.87
N PHE A 54 -16.18 6.49 10.61
CA PHE A 54 -14.86 7.02 10.27
C PHE A 54 -14.74 8.53 10.52
N CYS A 55 -15.83 9.28 10.38
CA CYS A 55 -15.86 10.71 10.72
C CYS A 55 -15.58 11.00 12.20
N SER A 56 -15.73 10.02 13.10
CA SER A 56 -15.34 10.17 14.50
C SER A 56 -13.84 9.92 14.77
N VAL A 57 -13.13 9.30 13.82
CA VAL A 57 -11.70 8.97 13.95
C VAL A 57 -10.87 10.21 13.65
N ARG A 58 -10.15 10.71 14.66
CA ARG A 58 -9.28 11.90 14.60
C ARG A 58 -7.95 11.62 15.32
N GLY A 59 -6.87 12.30 14.93
CA GLY A 59 -5.61 12.28 15.68
C GLY A 59 -4.38 11.89 14.86
N LYS A 60 -3.49 11.09 15.46
CA LYS A 60 -2.22 10.69 14.85
C LYS A 60 -2.23 9.23 14.42
N TYR A 61 -1.88 8.98 13.17
CA TYR A 61 -1.56 7.65 12.67
C TYR A 61 -0.14 7.29 13.10
N VAL A 62 -0.04 6.19 13.85
CA VAL A 62 1.24 5.68 14.36
C VAL A 62 1.38 4.23 13.92
N GLU A 63 2.34 3.98 13.03
CA GLU A 63 2.67 2.63 12.61
C GLU A 63 3.27 1.83 13.77
N ARG A 64 3.02 0.52 13.76
CA ARG A 64 3.62 -0.38 14.75
C ARG A 64 5.15 -0.36 14.61
N SER A 65 5.86 -0.41 15.73
CA SER A 65 7.33 -0.26 15.74
C SER A 65 8.05 -1.30 14.88
N VAL A 66 7.50 -2.52 14.76
CA VAL A 66 7.99 -3.59 13.88
C VAL A 66 8.15 -3.17 12.41
N TYR A 67 7.39 -2.19 11.92
CA TYR A 67 7.53 -1.68 10.54
C TYR A 67 8.65 -0.62 10.40
N ARG A 68 9.16 -0.11 11.53
CA ARG A 68 10.26 0.85 11.59
C ARG A 68 11.58 0.20 11.99
N GLU A 69 11.50 -0.91 12.72
CA GLU A 69 12.63 -1.73 13.11
C GLU A 69 13.04 -2.58 11.90
N TYR A 70 14.18 -2.23 11.29
CA TYR A 70 14.87 -3.15 10.38
C TYR A 70 15.55 -4.22 11.22
N ASP A 71 15.32 -5.50 10.91
CA ASP A 71 16.19 -6.56 11.40
C ASP A 71 17.61 -6.26 10.90
N LYS A 72 18.51 -5.98 11.85
CA LYS A 72 19.92 -5.68 11.55
C LYS A 72 20.74 -6.95 11.35
N ASP A 73 20.10 -8.12 11.43
CA ASP A 73 20.76 -9.39 11.21
C ASP A 73 20.93 -9.61 9.70
N GLU A 74 22.00 -9.02 9.16
CA GLU A 74 22.38 -9.19 7.75
C GLU A 74 22.58 -10.65 7.37
N GLU A 75 22.95 -11.52 8.31
CA GLU A 75 23.16 -12.94 8.04
C GLU A 75 21.82 -13.66 7.91
N GLU A 76 20.83 -13.37 8.75
CA GLU A 76 19.46 -13.88 8.61
C GLU A 76 18.84 -13.44 7.27
N ILE A 77 19.00 -12.16 6.91
CA ILE A 77 18.51 -11.63 5.62
C ILE A 77 19.15 -12.37 4.44
N LYS A 78 20.47 -12.64 4.48
CA LYS A 78 21.16 -13.41 3.43
C LYS A 78 20.65 -14.85 3.34
N GLN A 79 20.36 -15.49 4.47
CA GLN A 79 19.79 -16.85 4.44
C GLN A 79 18.39 -16.85 3.81
N MET A 80 17.53 -15.88 4.16
CA MET A 80 16.22 -15.72 3.53
C MET A 80 16.33 -15.47 2.01
N GLU A 81 17.33 -14.69 1.57
CA GLU A 81 17.56 -14.43 0.14
C GLU A 81 17.83 -15.71 -0.67
N LEU A 82 18.48 -16.70 -0.05
CA LEU A 82 18.76 -18.01 -0.67
C LEU A 82 17.50 -18.86 -0.89
N GLU A 83 16.42 -18.60 -0.15
CA GLU A 83 15.13 -19.31 -0.31
C GLU A 83 14.33 -18.83 -1.53
N PHE A 84 14.58 -17.59 -2.00
CA PHE A 84 13.88 -17.08 -3.16
C PHE A 84 14.31 -17.81 -4.44
N PRO A 85 13.36 -18.20 -5.30
CA PRO A 85 13.69 -18.85 -6.55
C PRO A 85 14.51 -17.93 -7.46
N SER A 86 15.56 -18.48 -8.08
CA SER A 86 16.38 -17.74 -9.04
C SER A 86 15.60 -17.50 -10.32
N TYR A 87 15.24 -16.23 -10.58
CA TYR A 87 14.59 -15.82 -11.83
C TYR A 87 15.63 -15.43 -12.88
N ARG A 88 15.38 -15.81 -14.13
CA ARG A 88 16.22 -15.39 -15.27
C ARG A 88 16.16 -13.86 -15.39
N LYS A 89 17.32 -13.20 -15.45
CA LYS A 89 17.41 -11.77 -15.77
C LYS A 89 16.88 -11.52 -17.19
N ILE A 90 15.70 -10.93 -17.31
CA ILE A 90 15.11 -10.57 -18.61
C ILE A 90 15.65 -9.20 -19.02
N LYS A 91 16.23 -9.09 -20.22
CA LYS A 91 16.52 -7.78 -20.80
C LYS A 91 15.18 -7.16 -21.23
N ILE A 92 14.88 -5.97 -20.74
CA ILE A 92 13.57 -5.29 -20.89
C ILE A 92 13.15 -5.14 -22.38
N LYS A 93 14.11 -5.17 -23.33
CA LYS A 93 13.82 -5.14 -24.76
C LYS A 93 13.04 -6.35 -25.29
N ASP A 94 13.19 -7.52 -24.67
CA ASP A 94 12.57 -8.78 -25.16
C ASP A 94 11.39 -9.23 -24.28
N GLY A 95 11.36 -8.84 -23.00
CA GLY A 95 10.31 -9.25 -22.06
C GLY A 95 9.03 -8.40 -22.09
N PHE A 96 9.13 -7.13 -22.46
CA PHE A 96 8.00 -6.19 -22.43
C PHE A 96 6.91 -6.57 -23.45
N PHE A 97 7.29 -7.09 -24.62
CA PHE A 97 6.34 -7.55 -25.64
C PHE A 97 5.65 -8.87 -25.28
N MET A 98 6.31 -9.79 -24.57
CA MET A 98 5.70 -11.07 -24.17
C MET A 98 4.57 -10.91 -23.15
N ILE A 99 4.63 -9.88 -22.29
CA ILE A 99 3.58 -9.59 -21.30
C ILE A 99 2.36 -8.95 -21.99
N LEU A 100 2.57 -8.08 -22.97
CA LEU A 100 1.49 -7.43 -23.71
C LEU A 100 0.72 -8.43 -24.61
N ASP A 101 1.43 -9.33 -25.30
CA ASP A 101 0.80 -10.30 -26.20
C ASP A 101 -0.11 -11.32 -25.49
N ASN A 102 0.22 -11.72 -24.26
CA ASN A 102 -0.59 -12.66 -23.49
C ASN A 102 -1.80 -12.01 -22.80
N SER A 103 -1.76 -10.70 -22.54
CA SER A 103 -2.91 -9.96 -22.00
C SER A 103 -4.01 -9.70 -23.03
N CYS A 104 -3.67 -9.74 -24.33
CA CYS A 104 -4.61 -9.53 -25.43
C CYS A 104 -5.27 -10.83 -25.94
N LYS A 105 -4.68 -12.01 -25.73
CA LYS A 105 -5.16 -13.28 -26.33
C LYS A 105 -6.12 -14.12 -25.46
N THR A 106 -6.54 -13.64 -24.29
CA THR A 106 -7.58 -14.30 -23.47
C THR A 106 -8.91 -13.56 -23.43
N LYS A 107 -9.12 -12.64 -24.38
CA LYS A 107 -10.44 -12.06 -24.69
C LYS A 107 -10.64 -12.04 -26.21
N GLN A 108 -10.85 -13.22 -26.79
CA GLN A 108 -11.66 -13.35 -28.00
C GLN A 108 -12.45 -14.66 -27.93
#